data_AF-U6DYQ9-F1
#
_entry.id   AF-U6DYQ9-F1
#
_cell.length_a   1.000
_cell.length_b   1.000
_cell.length_c   1.000
_cell.angle_alpha   90.00
_cell.angle_beta   90.00
_cell.angle_gamma   90.00
#
_symmetry.space_group_name_H-M   'P 1'
#
loop_
_entity.id
_entity.type
_entity.pdbx_description
1 polymer ?
#
loop_
_entity_poly.entity_id
_entity_poly.type
_entity_poly.pdbx_seq_one_letter_code
_entity_poly.pdbx_strand_id
1 'polypeptide(L)'
;MQGAVFLLGLLGAMSGREALHLVHLPATSTVAENSPPETPVHKFSVNLSASLSPVIPGWPLIINTSPLTEAFKVNWLSGTDFEVVTTGKEQLDFETGPNIFDLQIYVKDDVGVTDLQILTVQVTDVNEPPQFQGNLAQGLDLYILEGTNPGFIYQVEAFDPEDISRN
;
A
#
# COMPACT_ATOMS: atom_id res chain seq x y z
N MET A 1 -24.62 45.68 -21.43
CA MET A 1 -24.00 44.52 -22.12
C MET A 1 -23.56 43.54 -21.04
N GLN A 2 -24.39 42.55 -20.74
CA GLN A 2 -24.06 41.48 -19.79
C GLN A 2 -23.50 40.30 -20.60
N GLY A 3 -22.28 39.89 -20.28
CA GLY A 3 -21.61 38.75 -20.90
C GLY A 3 -22.21 37.45 -20.38
N ALA A 4 -22.62 36.58 -21.30
CA ALA A 4 -23.05 35.23 -20.98
C ALA A 4 -21.82 34.36 -20.69
N VAL A 5 -21.74 33.80 -19.48
CA VAL A 5 -20.79 32.75 -19.13
C VAL A 5 -21.42 31.43 -19.55
N PHE A 6 -20.83 30.76 -20.54
CA PHE A 6 -21.18 29.38 -20.89
C PHE A 6 -20.55 28.44 -19.87
N LEU A 7 -21.36 27.92 -18.94
CA LEU A 7 -20.99 26.82 -18.08
C LEU A 7 -21.15 25.52 -18.91
N LEU A 8 -20.03 24.95 -19.35
CA LEU A 8 -20.02 23.68 -20.07
C LEU A 8 -20.28 22.55 -19.07
N GLY A 9 -21.55 22.16 -18.91
CA GLY A 9 -21.92 20.96 -18.18
C GLY A 9 -21.48 19.72 -18.95
N LEU A 10 -20.48 19.00 -18.43
CA LEU A 10 -20.15 17.65 -18.84
C LEU A 10 -21.34 16.74 -18.45
N LEU A 11 -22.24 16.54 -19.41
CA LEU A 11 -23.37 15.64 -19.31
C LEU A 11 -22.81 14.20 -19.39
N GLY A 12 -22.54 13.60 -18.23
CA GLY A 12 -22.30 12.17 -18.13
C GLY A 12 -23.57 11.43 -18.58
N ALA A 13 -23.52 10.86 -19.78
CA ALA A 13 -24.58 10.00 -20.27
C ALA A 13 -24.66 8.77 -19.36
N MET A 14 -25.74 8.69 -18.58
CA MET A 14 -26.12 7.50 -17.84
C MET A 14 -26.50 6.38 -18.83
N SER A 15 -25.55 5.54 -19.22
CA SER A 15 -25.84 4.22 -19.82
C SER A 15 -26.05 3.21 -18.69
N GLY A 16 -27.24 3.22 -18.10
CA GLY A 16 -27.61 2.33 -16.98
C GLY A 16 -27.90 0.88 -17.39
N ARG A 17 -27.22 0.30 -18.39
CA ARG A 17 -27.47 -1.10 -18.83
C ARG A 17 -26.23 -1.92 -19.21
N GLU A 18 -25.05 -1.31 -19.28
CA GLU A 18 -23.80 -1.97 -19.71
C GLU A 18 -22.63 -1.63 -18.77
N ALA A 19 -22.85 -1.71 -17.46
CA ALA A 19 -21.81 -1.33 -16.51
C ALA A 19 -21.04 -2.56 -16.01
N LEU A 20 -19.72 -2.49 -16.15
CA LEU A 20 -18.73 -3.32 -15.46
C LEU A 20 -18.63 -2.79 -14.03
N HIS A 21 -18.51 -3.67 -13.04
CA HIS A 21 -18.44 -3.25 -11.64
C HIS A 21 -17.37 -3.97 -10.84
N LEU A 22 -16.52 -3.22 -10.15
CA LEU A 22 -15.72 -3.70 -9.04
C LEU A 22 -16.66 -3.97 -7.86
N VAL A 23 -16.63 -5.21 -7.36
CA VAL A 23 -17.48 -5.64 -6.25
C VAL A 23 -16.63 -6.28 -5.15
N HIS A 24 -17.15 -6.21 -3.93
CA HIS A 24 -16.44 -6.64 -2.72
C HIS A 24 -15.13 -5.89 -2.44
N LEU A 25 -14.87 -4.78 -3.14
CA LEU A 25 -13.75 -3.89 -2.85
C LEU A 25 -14.23 -2.79 -1.87
N PRO A 26 -13.74 -2.78 -0.61
CA PRO A 26 -14.14 -1.80 0.39
C PRO A 26 -13.45 -0.46 0.13
N ALA A 27 -13.89 0.58 0.86
CA ALA A 27 -13.17 1.85 0.88
C ALA A 27 -11.78 1.71 1.53
N THR A 28 -11.66 0.87 2.56
CA THR A 28 -10.44 0.70 3.35
C THR A 28 -10.07 -0.77 3.55
N SER A 29 -8.78 -1.10 3.51
CA SER A 29 -8.22 -2.37 4.01
C SER A 29 -6.96 -2.11 4.82
N THR A 30 -6.44 -3.13 5.48
CA THR A 30 -5.24 -3.06 6.33
C THR A 30 -4.19 -4.07 5.89
N VAL A 31 -2.93 -3.74 6.10
CA VAL A 31 -1.80 -4.66 5.95
C VAL A 31 -0.79 -4.40 7.06
N ALA A 32 -0.23 -5.46 7.63
CA ALA A 32 0.83 -5.32 8.62
C ALA A 32 2.09 -4.75 7.95
N GLU A 33 2.81 -3.88 8.64
CA GLU A 33 4.17 -3.55 8.23
C GLU A 33 5.06 -4.80 8.20
N ASN A 34 6.22 -4.70 7.55
CA ASN A 34 7.17 -5.81 7.41
C ASN A 34 6.58 -7.09 6.76
N SER A 35 5.38 -7.01 6.19
CA SER A 35 4.73 -8.12 5.51
C SER A 35 5.59 -8.62 4.35
N PRO A 36 5.78 -9.95 4.20
CA PRO A 36 6.54 -10.49 3.08
C PRO A 36 5.87 -10.17 1.73
N PRO A 37 6.60 -10.29 0.61
CA PRO A 37 6.01 -10.19 -0.72
C PRO A 37 4.83 -11.14 -0.89
N GLU A 38 3.86 -10.76 -1.73
CA GLU A 38 2.62 -11.50 -1.99
C GLU A 38 1.68 -11.66 -0.78
N THR A 39 1.81 -10.80 0.24
CA THR A 39 0.88 -10.80 1.36
C THR A 39 -0.47 -10.26 0.88
N PRO A 40 -1.59 -11.01 1.04
CA PRO A 40 -2.91 -10.55 0.63
C PRO A 40 -3.38 -9.36 1.46
N VAL A 41 -3.72 -8.26 0.76
CA VAL A 41 -4.31 -7.06 1.36
C VAL A 41 -5.83 -7.12 1.29
N HIS A 42 -6.38 -7.43 0.11
CA HIS A 42 -7.82 -7.56 -0.04
C HIS A 42 -8.21 -8.36 -1.29
N LYS A 43 -9.26 -9.19 -1.19
CA LYS A 43 -9.84 -9.93 -2.33
C LYS A 43 -11.08 -9.25 -2.84
N PHE A 44 -11.19 -9.12 -4.15
CA PHE A 44 -12.34 -8.49 -4.79
C PHE A 44 -12.68 -9.22 -6.10
N SER A 45 -13.85 -8.90 -6.65
CA SER A 45 -14.29 -9.50 -7.90
C SER A 45 -14.76 -8.43 -8.87
N VAL A 46 -14.92 -8.81 -10.13
CA VAL A 46 -15.51 -7.98 -11.17
C VAL A 46 -16.83 -8.60 -11.61
N ASN A 47 -17.92 -7.84 -11.51
CA ASN A 47 -19.18 -8.21 -12.14
C ASN A 47 -19.18 -7.71 -13.59
N LEU A 48 -19.34 -8.62 -14.55
CA LEU A 48 -19.31 -8.28 -15.97
C LEU A 48 -20.54 -7.46 -16.37
N SER A 49 -20.37 -6.66 -17.42
CA SER A 49 -21.44 -5.93 -18.06
C SER A 49 -22.46 -6.89 -18.72
N ALA A 50 -23.58 -6.36 -19.21
CA ALA A 50 -24.63 -7.16 -19.85
C ALA A 50 -24.15 -7.92 -21.12
N SER A 51 -23.05 -7.50 -21.74
CA SER A 51 -22.44 -8.22 -22.86
C SER A 51 -21.73 -9.51 -22.44
N LEU A 52 -21.49 -9.71 -21.13
CA LEU A 52 -20.67 -10.79 -20.58
C LEU A 52 -19.26 -10.86 -21.19
N SER A 53 -18.80 -9.71 -21.65
CA SER A 53 -17.46 -9.49 -22.16
C SER A 53 -16.41 -9.78 -21.09
N PRO A 54 -15.41 -10.64 -21.35
CA PRO A 54 -14.37 -10.93 -20.36
C PRO A 54 -13.52 -9.69 -20.06
N VAL A 55 -13.00 -9.64 -18.84
CA VAL A 55 -11.93 -8.69 -18.47
C VAL A 55 -10.69 -8.99 -19.33
N ILE A 56 -10.07 -7.95 -19.87
CA ILE A 56 -8.88 -8.11 -20.71
C ILE A 56 -7.67 -8.60 -19.90
N PRO A 57 -6.80 -9.47 -20.44
CA PRO A 57 -5.60 -9.92 -19.74
C PRO A 57 -4.73 -8.75 -19.25
N GLY A 58 -4.27 -8.82 -18.02
CA GLY A 58 -3.50 -7.74 -17.38
C GLY A 58 -4.34 -6.68 -16.66
N TRP A 59 -5.66 -6.86 -16.59
CA TRP A 59 -6.60 -6.04 -15.83
C TRP A 59 -7.31 -6.90 -14.77
N PRO A 60 -7.80 -6.31 -13.66
CA PRO A 60 -7.64 -4.92 -13.17
C PRO A 60 -6.20 -4.51 -12.87
N LEU A 61 -5.95 -3.21 -12.83
CA LEU A 61 -4.62 -2.64 -12.53
C LEU A 61 -4.73 -1.45 -11.57
N ILE A 62 -3.70 -1.28 -10.73
CA ILE A 62 -3.50 -0.04 -9.97
C ILE A 62 -2.86 0.98 -10.92
N ILE A 63 -3.64 1.97 -11.35
CA ILE A 63 -3.17 2.96 -12.34
C ILE A 63 -2.56 4.21 -11.70
N ASN A 64 -2.81 4.44 -10.41
CA ASN A 64 -2.25 5.54 -9.66
C ASN A 64 -2.24 5.22 -8.16
N THR A 65 -1.26 5.78 -7.45
CA THR A 65 -1.13 5.64 -5.99
C THR A 65 -0.86 7.00 -5.35
N SER A 66 -1.38 7.19 -4.13
CA SER A 66 -1.08 8.36 -3.31
C SER A 66 -0.81 7.91 -1.86
N PRO A 67 0.43 8.04 -1.35
CA PRO A 67 1.63 8.52 -2.04
C PRO A 67 2.06 7.60 -3.19
N LEU A 68 2.95 8.08 -4.06
CA LEU A 68 3.51 7.27 -5.13
C LEU A 68 4.32 6.13 -4.54
N THR A 69 3.99 4.90 -4.91
CA THR A 69 4.60 3.67 -4.38
C THR A 69 4.53 2.52 -5.40
N GLU A 70 5.50 1.62 -5.35
CA GLU A 70 5.47 0.29 -5.98
C GLU A 70 5.14 -0.85 -5.01
N ALA A 71 4.70 -0.57 -3.77
CA ALA A 71 4.48 -1.56 -2.72
C ALA A 71 3.29 -2.50 -2.97
N PHE A 72 2.37 -2.15 -3.87
CA PHE A 72 1.14 -2.91 -4.12
C PHE A 72 0.96 -3.28 -5.59
N LYS A 73 0.36 -4.46 -5.84
CA LYS A 73 -0.08 -4.90 -7.16
C LYS A 73 -1.38 -5.68 -7.07
N VAL A 74 -2.00 -5.95 -8.23
CA VAL A 74 -3.16 -6.84 -8.35
C VAL A 74 -2.71 -8.18 -8.94
N ASN A 75 -3.09 -9.28 -8.29
CA ASN A 75 -2.95 -10.62 -8.81
C ASN A 75 -4.29 -11.11 -9.38
N TRP A 76 -4.22 -11.86 -10.49
CA TRP A 76 -5.36 -12.59 -11.04
C TRP A 76 -5.45 -13.95 -10.35
N LEU A 77 -6.58 -14.22 -9.68
CA LEU A 77 -6.82 -15.51 -9.04
C LEU A 77 -7.46 -16.50 -10.02
N SER A 78 -8.74 -16.30 -10.32
CA SER A 78 -9.51 -17.18 -11.20
C SER A 78 -10.76 -16.49 -11.71
N GLY A 79 -11.15 -16.73 -12.95
CA GLY A 79 -12.37 -16.14 -13.51
C GLY A 79 -12.35 -14.62 -13.38
N THR A 80 -13.28 -14.06 -12.61
CA THR A 80 -13.38 -12.63 -12.30
C THR A 80 -12.96 -12.27 -10.88
N ASP A 81 -12.23 -13.15 -10.19
CA ASP A 81 -11.69 -12.94 -8.85
C ASP A 81 -10.23 -12.50 -8.88
N PHE A 82 -9.92 -11.51 -8.05
CA PHE A 82 -8.65 -10.82 -7.98
C PHE A 82 -8.27 -10.53 -6.53
N GLU A 83 -7.01 -10.19 -6.31
CA GLU A 83 -6.55 -9.71 -5.02
C GLU A 83 -5.49 -8.63 -5.14
N VAL A 84 -5.52 -7.68 -4.22
CA VAL A 84 -4.42 -6.74 -4.00
C VAL A 84 -3.43 -7.41 -3.06
N VAL A 85 -2.15 -7.38 -3.41
CA VAL A 85 -1.05 -7.95 -2.61
C VAL A 85 0.11 -6.98 -2.50
N THR A 86 0.97 -7.20 -1.50
CA THR A 86 2.27 -6.54 -1.41
C THR A 86 3.24 -7.04 -2.49
N THR A 87 4.10 -6.17 -3.03
CA THR A 87 5.15 -6.53 -3.99
C THR A 87 6.47 -6.90 -3.33
N GLY A 88 6.73 -6.33 -2.14
CA GLY A 88 8.01 -6.42 -1.44
C GLY A 88 9.16 -5.64 -2.10
N LYS A 89 8.87 -4.82 -3.13
CA LYS A 89 9.88 -3.92 -3.72
C LYS A 89 10.20 -2.73 -2.82
N GLU A 90 9.18 -2.29 -2.10
CA GLU A 90 9.25 -1.29 -1.04
C GLU A 90 8.77 -1.97 0.23
N GLN A 91 9.54 -1.81 1.31
CA GLN A 91 9.18 -2.32 2.62
C GLN A 91 8.19 -1.34 3.25
N LEU A 92 7.06 -1.87 3.72
CA LEU A 92 6.14 -1.10 4.55
C LEU A 92 6.73 -1.08 5.97
N ASP A 93 6.96 0.11 6.48
CA ASP A 93 7.56 0.41 7.78
C ASP A 93 6.70 1.54 8.38
N PHE A 94 6.08 1.27 9.53
CA PHE A 94 5.08 2.13 10.15
C PHE A 94 5.73 3.37 10.81
N GLU A 95 6.95 3.22 11.31
CA GLU A 95 7.71 4.25 12.02
C GLU A 95 8.36 5.26 11.08
N THR A 96 8.84 4.79 9.91
CA THR A 96 9.62 5.64 8.99
C THR A 96 8.90 5.98 7.69
N GLY A 97 7.83 5.26 7.35
CA GLY A 97 7.12 5.35 6.08
C GLY A 97 5.74 6.01 6.15
N PRO A 98 5.05 6.10 4.99
CA PRO A 98 3.64 6.44 4.96
C PRO A 98 2.78 5.27 5.46
N ASN A 99 1.80 5.56 6.32
CA ASN A 99 0.94 4.53 6.90
C ASN A 99 -0.40 4.40 6.19
N ILE A 100 -0.65 5.21 5.15
CA ILE A 100 -1.89 5.24 4.39
C ILE A 100 -1.57 5.38 2.90
N PHE A 101 -2.17 4.51 2.08
CA PHE A 101 -2.01 4.51 0.62
C PHE A 101 -3.36 4.44 -0.07
N ASP A 102 -3.68 5.41 -0.92
CA ASP A 102 -4.84 5.35 -1.80
C ASP A 102 -4.45 4.70 -3.13
N LEU A 103 -5.06 3.56 -3.44
CA LEU A 103 -4.82 2.78 -4.66
C LEU A 103 -6.01 2.96 -5.62
N GLN A 104 -5.76 3.55 -6.80
CA GLN A 104 -6.78 3.68 -7.85
C GLN A 104 -6.83 2.39 -8.68
N ILE A 105 -7.79 1.52 -8.36
CA ILE A 105 -8.00 0.23 -9.03
C ILE A 105 -8.95 0.44 -10.19
N TYR A 106 -8.43 0.26 -11.39
CA TYR A 106 -9.15 0.44 -12.65
C TYR A 106 -9.30 -0.90 -13.35
N VAL A 107 -10.49 -1.14 -13.93
CA VAL A 107 -10.79 -2.35 -14.70
C VAL A 107 -11.42 -1.96 -16.03
N LYS A 108 -11.13 -2.77 -17.05
CA LYS A 108 -11.67 -2.63 -18.41
C LYS A 108 -12.01 -4.00 -18.98
N ASP A 109 -13.11 -4.10 -19.71
CA ASP A 109 -13.48 -5.31 -20.47
C ASP A 109 -13.05 -5.22 -21.96
N ASP A 110 -13.28 -6.30 -22.72
CA ASP A 110 -12.85 -6.40 -24.12
C ASP A 110 -13.60 -5.48 -25.11
N VAL A 111 -14.80 -5.02 -24.74
CA VAL A 111 -15.61 -4.05 -25.50
C VAL A 111 -15.39 -2.61 -25.05
N GLY A 112 -14.60 -2.41 -24.00
CA GLY A 112 -14.12 -1.11 -23.53
C GLY A 112 -14.99 -0.44 -22.49
N VAL A 113 -15.90 -1.16 -21.84
CA VAL A 113 -16.57 -0.73 -20.61
C VAL A 113 -15.55 -0.77 -19.47
N THR A 114 -15.67 0.19 -18.56
CA THR A 114 -14.66 0.42 -17.52
C THR A 114 -15.31 0.68 -16.17
N ASP A 115 -14.57 0.40 -15.09
CA ASP A 115 -14.89 0.85 -13.74
C ASP A 115 -13.64 1.25 -12.98
N LEU A 116 -13.80 2.14 -12.00
CA LEU A 116 -12.72 2.69 -11.19
C LEU A 116 -13.16 2.81 -9.74
N GLN A 117 -12.38 2.24 -8.82
CA GLN A 117 -12.60 2.39 -7.39
C GLN A 117 -11.28 2.62 -6.66
N ILE A 118 -11.34 3.37 -5.56
CA ILE A 118 -10.20 3.63 -4.70
C ILE A 118 -10.26 2.66 -3.51
N LEU A 119 -9.13 1.98 -3.26
CA LEU A 119 -8.88 1.24 -2.02
C LEU A 119 -7.84 1.99 -1.19
N THR A 120 -8.21 2.46 -0.02
CA THR A 120 -7.28 3.02 0.97
C THR A 120 -6.69 1.90 1.81
N VAL A 121 -5.40 1.64 1.68
CA VAL A 121 -4.66 0.65 2.49
C VAL A 121 -4.02 1.35 3.68
N GLN A 122 -4.32 0.87 4.89
CA GLN A 122 -3.70 1.33 6.13
C GLN A 122 -2.65 0.32 6.59
N VAL A 123 -1.43 0.80 6.80
CA VAL A 123 -0.37 0.00 7.42
C VAL A 123 -0.64 -0.07 8.91
N THR A 124 -0.57 -1.27 9.48
CA THR A 124 -0.69 -1.47 10.92
C THR A 124 0.67 -1.79 11.53
N ASP A 125 0.97 -1.06 12.61
CA ASP A 125 2.11 -1.26 13.49
C ASP A 125 2.21 -2.72 13.99
N VAL A 126 3.41 -3.29 13.90
CA VAL A 126 3.80 -4.58 14.46
C VAL A 126 5.11 -4.44 15.23
N ASN A 127 5.00 -4.55 16.55
CA ASN A 127 6.13 -4.51 17.49
C ASN A 127 7.40 -5.23 17.01
N GLU A 128 8.46 -4.45 16.83
CA GLU A 128 9.82 -4.83 16.51
C GLU A 128 10.69 -4.95 17.78
N PRO A 129 11.83 -5.66 17.73
CA PRO A 129 12.76 -5.71 18.87
C PRO A 129 13.68 -4.47 18.91
N PRO A 130 14.16 -4.05 20.10
CA PRO A 130 15.17 -3.01 20.21
C PRO A 130 16.44 -3.31 19.40
N GLN A 131 16.94 -2.31 18.71
CA GLN A 131 18.12 -2.39 17.86
C GLN A 131 19.24 -1.44 18.34
N PHE A 132 20.48 -1.89 18.23
CA PHE A 132 21.62 -0.98 18.36
C PHE A 132 21.72 -0.12 17.11
N GLN A 133 22.01 1.18 17.29
CA GLN A 133 22.17 2.12 16.18
C GLN A 133 23.65 2.36 15.84
N GLY A 134 23.89 2.80 14.61
CA GLY A 134 25.22 3.20 14.14
C GLY A 134 26.27 2.10 14.27
N ASN A 135 27.45 2.45 14.76
CA ASN A 135 28.58 1.52 14.87
C ASN A 135 28.31 0.37 15.85
N LEU A 136 27.44 0.57 16.85
CA LEU A 136 27.09 -0.48 17.81
C LEU A 136 26.35 -1.65 17.13
N ALA A 137 25.62 -1.39 16.03
CA ALA A 137 24.95 -2.43 15.25
C ALA A 137 25.93 -3.41 14.58
N GLN A 138 27.17 -2.98 14.34
CA GLN A 138 28.21 -3.77 13.67
C GLN A 138 29.11 -4.53 14.66
N GLY A 139 28.94 -4.28 15.96
CA GLY A 139 29.81 -4.76 17.03
C GLY A 139 30.76 -3.68 17.54
N LEU A 140 31.16 -3.81 18.81
CA LEU A 140 32.02 -2.86 19.50
C LEU A 140 33.18 -3.59 20.17
N ASP A 141 34.39 -3.32 19.69
CA ASP A 141 35.63 -3.75 20.34
C ASP A 141 36.15 -2.64 21.26
N LEU A 142 36.35 -2.96 22.54
CA LEU A 142 36.89 -2.06 23.54
C LEU A 142 38.25 -2.57 24.02
N TYR A 143 39.26 -1.69 23.99
CA TYR A 143 40.60 -1.99 24.47
C TYR A 143 40.83 -1.30 25.82
N ILE A 144 41.14 -2.09 26.84
CA ILE A 144 41.40 -1.59 28.21
C ILE A 144 42.84 -1.93 28.57
N LEU A 145 43.59 -0.94 29.05
CA LEU A 145 44.98 -1.13 29.47
C LEU A 145 45.05 -1.94 30.76
N GLU A 146 46.06 -2.80 30.89
CA GLU A 146 46.32 -3.52 32.13
C GLU A 146 46.65 -2.55 33.28
N GLY A 147 46.22 -2.89 34.49
CA GLY A 147 46.37 -2.03 35.67
C GLY A 147 45.37 -0.87 35.75
N THR A 148 44.38 -0.79 34.85
CA THR A 148 43.29 0.19 34.95
C THR A 148 42.50 -0.02 36.25
N ASN A 149 42.27 1.06 37.01
CA ASN A 149 41.48 1.02 38.24
C ASN A 149 40.03 0.60 37.94
N PRO A 150 39.35 -0.10 38.85
CA PRO A 150 37.92 -0.43 38.68
C PRO A 150 37.07 0.82 38.43
N GLY A 151 36.19 0.76 37.44
CA GLY A 151 35.35 1.88 37.05
C GLY A 151 34.42 1.58 35.87
N PHE A 152 33.68 2.60 35.46
CA PHE A 152 32.82 2.55 34.29
C PHE A 152 33.67 2.45 33.00
N ILE A 153 33.32 1.52 32.12
CA ILE A 153 34.07 1.26 30.87
C ILE A 153 33.32 1.85 29.68
N TYR A 154 32.04 1.51 29.53
CA TYR A 154 31.22 1.93 28.41
C TYR A 154 29.74 1.75 28.72
N GLN A 155 28.88 2.55 28.08
CA GLN A 155 27.42 2.42 28.11
C GLN A 155 26.92 2.19 26.69
N VAL A 156 26.05 1.20 26.55
CA VAL A 156 25.34 0.92 25.30
C VAL A 156 23.90 1.42 25.42
N GLU A 157 23.36 1.90 24.31
CA GLU A 157 21.96 2.27 24.18
C GLU A 157 21.38 1.52 22.98
N ALA A 158 20.22 0.91 23.18
CA ALA A 158 19.41 0.33 22.12
C ALA A 158 18.16 1.19 21.94
N PHE A 159 17.63 1.21 20.72
CA PHE A 159 16.45 1.94 20.34
C PHE A 159 15.37 0.94 19.91
N ASP A 160 14.22 1.03 20.54
CA ASP A 160 13.02 0.30 20.19
C ASP A 160 12.21 1.18 19.22
N PRO A 161 11.93 0.73 17.98
CA PRO A 161 11.21 1.51 16.98
C PRO A 161 9.87 2.06 17.47
N GLU A 162 9.17 1.31 18.31
CA GLU A 162 7.87 1.67 18.87
C GLU A 162 7.97 2.68 20.04
N ASP A 163 9.17 2.96 20.54
CA ASP A 163 9.39 3.97 21.58
C ASP A 163 9.30 5.39 21.03
N ILE A 164 8.07 5.79 20.65
CA ILE A 164 7.71 7.13 20.20
C ILE A 164 7.72 8.17 21.35
N SER A 165 8.15 7.82 22.56
CA SER A 165 8.21 8.74 23.71
C SER A 165 9.31 9.81 23.61
N ARG A 166 10.11 9.80 22.54
CA ARG A 166 11.24 10.71 22.28
C ARG A 166 11.01 11.77 21.19
N ASN A 167 9.75 12.16 20.91
CA ASN A 167 9.45 13.34 20.08
C ASN A 167 9.01 14.56 20.90
#